data_AF-A0A3D4CR58-F1
#
_entry.id   AF-A0A3D4CR58-F1
#
_cell.length_a   1.000
_cell.length_b   1.000
_cell.length_c   1.000
_cell.angle_alpha   90.00
_cell.angle_beta   90.00
_cell.angle_gamma   90.00
#
_symmetry.space_group_name_H-M   'P 1'
#
loop_
_entity.id
_entity.type
_entity.pdbx_description
1 polymer ?
#
loop_
_entity_poly.entity_id
_entity_poly.type
_entity_poly.pdbx_seq_one_letter_code
_entity_poly.pdbx_strand_id
1 'polypeptide(L)'
;MFEDGAANTFSPEQAIINQKVGRKLLGKQMVPLVPLKKILDKYLPRGQKIDLLSVDVEGMDLEVLKSNDWKKYRPRLVICEDLEFDLREWKKSKVVECLDSLGYMLKAITPYSLIFLLNE
;
A
#
# COMPACT_ATOMS: atom_id res chain seq x y z
N MET A 1 9.55 13.03 8.48
CA MET A 1 8.59 14.12 8.69
C MET A 1 8.97 15.29 7.83
N PHE A 2 8.21 15.52 6.77
CA PHE A 2 8.29 16.70 5.91
C PHE A 2 7.29 17.77 6.38
N GLU A 3 7.46 19.00 5.90
CA GLU A 3 6.53 20.11 6.15
C GLU A 3 5.17 19.85 5.50
N ASP A 4 5.17 19.32 4.27
CA ASP A 4 3.99 18.72 3.66
C ASP A 4 3.88 17.26 4.10
N GLY A 5 2.78 16.93 4.78
CA GLY A 5 2.52 15.59 5.30
C GLY A 5 2.44 14.51 4.21
N ALA A 6 2.00 14.86 3.00
CA ALA A 6 1.91 13.94 1.87
C ALA A 6 3.29 13.56 1.28
N ALA A 7 4.36 14.21 1.74
CA ALA A 7 5.73 13.88 1.37
C ALA A 7 6.45 13.02 2.43
N ASN A 8 5.74 12.57 3.46
CA ASN A 8 6.31 11.59 4.39
C ASN A 8 6.65 10.30 3.63
N THR A 9 7.49 9.48 4.27
CA THR A 9 7.92 8.20 3.69
C THR A 9 8.71 7.43 4.74
N PHE A 10 8.61 6.12 4.71
CA PHE A 10 9.53 5.21 5.39
C PHE A 10 10.76 4.87 4.56
N SER A 11 10.77 5.17 3.25
CA SER A 11 11.91 4.94 2.36
C SER A 11 12.96 6.07 2.51
N PRO A 12 14.20 5.74 2.90
CA PRO A 12 15.30 6.70 2.89
C PRO A 12 15.57 7.29 1.49
N GLU A 13 15.42 6.48 0.45
CA GLU A 13 15.63 6.85 -0.95
C GLU A 13 14.59 7.89 -1.40
N GLN A 14 13.32 7.63 -1.11
CA GLN A 14 12.23 8.56 -1.41
C GLN A 14 12.38 9.87 -0.62
N ALA A 15 12.87 9.81 0.63
CA ALA A 15 13.15 11.02 1.42
C ALA A 15 14.26 11.88 0.79
N ILE A 16 15.26 11.26 0.14
CA ILE A 16 16.29 11.99 -0.61
C ILE A 16 15.68 12.65 -1.86
N ILE A 17 14.83 11.92 -2.60
CA ILE A 17 14.13 12.45 -3.79
C ILE A 17 13.26 13.65 -3.40
N ASN A 18 12.49 13.53 -2.31
CA ASN A 18 11.64 14.60 -1.81
C ASN A 18 12.43 15.88 -1.48
N GLN A 19 13.58 15.75 -0.83
CA GLN A 19 14.45 16.90 -0.53
C GLN A 19 15.04 17.52 -1.80
N LYS A 20 15.43 16.72 -2.81
CA LYS A 20 15.97 17.22 -4.08
C LYS A 20 14.97 18.08 -4.87
N VAL A 21 13.67 17.80 -4.75
CA VAL A 21 12.61 18.61 -5.37
C VAL A 21 12.16 19.78 -4.50
N GLY A 22 12.91 20.12 -3.45
CA GLY A 22 12.69 21.30 -2.61
C GLY A 22 11.75 21.09 -1.42
N ARG A 23 11.30 19.85 -1.15
CA ARG A 23 10.44 19.58 0.01
C ARG A 23 11.27 19.66 1.29
N LYS A 24 10.78 20.43 2.25
CA LYS A 24 11.47 20.70 3.51
C LYS A 24 11.31 19.53 4.49
N LEU A 25 12.41 18.87 4.82
CA LEU A 25 12.46 17.84 5.86
C LEU A 25 12.52 18.52 7.23
N LEU A 26 11.52 18.27 8.08
CA LEU A 26 11.46 18.78 9.45
C LEU A 26 12.20 17.87 10.44
N GLY A 27 12.24 16.57 10.17
CA GLY A 27 12.94 15.61 11.01
C GLY A 27 12.54 14.15 10.78
N LYS A 28 13.01 13.26 11.66
CA LYS A 28 12.66 11.84 11.70
C LYS A 28 11.94 11.52 13.00
N GLN A 29 10.95 10.66 12.94
CA GLN A 29 10.18 10.22 14.10
C GLN A 29 10.00 8.71 14.02
N MET A 30 10.27 8.02 15.12
CA MET A 30 9.93 6.61 15.26
C MET A 30 8.45 6.49 15.60
N VAL A 31 7.73 5.63 14.86
CA VAL A 31 6.29 5.38 15.07
C VAL A 31 6.04 3.89 15.29
N PRO A 32 5.12 3.51 16.20
CA PRO A 32 4.74 2.12 16.38
C PRO A 32 3.95 1.62 15.16
N LEU A 33 4.25 0.40 14.71
CA LEU A 33 3.57 -0.25 13.59
C LEU A 33 2.57 -1.29 14.11
N VAL A 34 1.43 -1.40 13.43
CA VAL A 34 0.38 -2.39 13.73
C VAL A 34 0.01 -3.14 12.45
N PRO A 35 0.04 -4.49 12.45
CA PRO A 35 -0.41 -5.29 11.31
C PRO A 35 -1.86 -4.98 10.92
N LEU A 36 -2.15 -4.97 9.61
CA LEU A 36 -3.49 -4.67 9.07
C LEU A 36 -4.56 -5.59 9.66
N LYS A 37 -4.28 -6.90 9.79
CA LYS A 37 -5.22 -7.84 10.42
C LYS A 37 -5.65 -7.41 11.83
N LYS A 38 -4.74 -6.86 12.64
CA LYS A 38 -5.06 -6.41 14.00
C LYS A 38 -5.93 -5.15 14.00
N ILE A 39 -5.71 -4.26 13.03
CA ILE A 39 -6.55 -3.07 12.83
C ILE A 39 -7.97 -3.54 12.46
N LEU A 40 -8.09 -4.46 11.50
CA LEU A 40 -9.38 -4.98 11.07
C LEU A 40 -10.08 -5.82 12.15
N ASP A 41 -9.35 -6.63 12.93
CA ASP A 41 -9.89 -7.37 14.07
C ASP A 41 -10.53 -6.45 15.11
N LYS A 42 -9.90 -5.29 15.35
CA LYS A 42 -10.31 -4.36 16.40
C LYS A 42 -11.44 -3.44 15.95
N TYR A 43 -11.40 -2.96 14.71
CA TYR A 43 -12.23 -1.84 14.28
C TYR A 43 -13.29 -2.20 13.23
N LEU A 44 -13.16 -3.33 12.51
CA LEU A 44 -14.18 -3.71 11.54
C LEU A 44 -15.43 -4.25 12.26
N PRO A 45 -16.63 -3.65 12.04
CA PRO A 45 -17.85 -4.15 12.64
C PRO A 45 -18.12 -5.61 12.27
N ARG A 46 -18.68 -6.37 13.22
CA ARG A 46 -18.96 -7.80 13.01
C ARG A 46 -19.90 -7.99 11.82
N GLY A 47 -19.48 -8.81 10.87
CA GLY A 47 -20.27 -9.15 9.68
C GLY A 47 -20.20 -8.11 8.56
N GLN A 48 -19.52 -6.97 8.77
CA GLN A 48 -19.29 -6.01 7.70
C GLN A 48 -18.29 -6.56 6.69
N LYS A 49 -18.70 -6.58 5.42
CA LYS A 49 -17.82 -6.89 4.29
C LYS A 49 -17.05 -5.64 3.90
N ILE A 50 -15.82 -5.84 3.43
CA ILE A 50 -15.00 -4.77 2.86
C ILE A 50 -15.18 -4.87 1.35
N ASP A 51 -15.76 -3.86 0.71
CA ASP A 51 -15.87 -3.84 -0.75
C ASP A 51 -14.57 -3.36 -1.41
N LEU A 52 -13.93 -2.37 -0.78
CA LEU A 52 -12.70 -1.72 -1.22
C LEU A 52 -11.71 -1.61 -0.06
N LEU A 53 -10.47 -2.04 -0.29
CA LEU A 53 -9.31 -1.73 0.54
C LEU A 53 -8.36 -0.85 -0.27
N SER A 54 -8.10 0.37 0.20
CA SER A 54 -7.05 1.24 -0.33
C SER A 54 -5.87 1.24 0.63
N VAL A 55 -4.67 1.01 0.11
CA VAL A 55 -3.41 0.97 0.83
C VAL A 55 -2.51 2.06 0.22
N ASP A 56 -2.18 3.03 1.05
CA ASP A 56 -1.21 4.11 0.81
C ASP A 56 -0.60 4.38 2.19
N VAL A 57 0.61 3.88 2.40
CA VAL A 57 1.27 3.83 3.72
C VAL A 57 2.74 4.18 3.59
N GLU A 58 3.00 5.26 2.87
CA GLU A 58 4.28 5.97 2.90
C GLU A 58 5.46 5.06 2.45
N GLY A 59 5.16 4.11 1.55
CA GLY A 59 6.11 3.13 1.01
C GLY A 59 6.18 1.79 1.75
N MET A 60 5.28 1.53 2.71
CA MET A 60 5.16 0.23 3.41
C MET A 60 3.99 -0.63 2.89
N ASP A 61 3.51 -0.32 1.70
CA ASP A 61 2.29 -0.85 1.12
C ASP A 61 2.32 -2.37 0.98
N LEU A 62 3.42 -2.92 0.46
CA LEU A 62 3.62 -4.37 0.33
C LEU A 62 3.63 -5.07 1.71
N GLU A 63 4.28 -4.48 2.71
CA GLU A 63 4.33 -4.99 4.08
C GLU A 63 2.94 -4.99 4.70
N VAL A 64 2.14 -3.95 4.46
CA VAL A 64 0.76 -3.86 4.91
C VAL A 64 -0.11 -4.94 4.26
N LEU A 65 0.01 -5.15 2.94
CA LEU A 65 -0.67 -6.25 2.25
C LEU A 65 -0.30 -7.62 2.83
N LYS A 66 1.00 -7.88 3.06
CA LYS A 66 1.49 -9.14 3.66
C LYS A 66 1.02 -9.35 5.10
N SER A 67 0.69 -8.27 5.81
CA SER A 67 0.24 -8.32 7.21
C SER A 67 -1.25 -8.60 7.39
N ASN A 68 -2.03 -8.63 6.31
CA ASN A 68 -3.46 -8.91 6.32
C ASN A 68 -3.77 -10.41 6.49
N ASP A 69 -4.97 -10.72 6.97
CA ASP A 69 -5.54 -12.07 6.91
C ASP A 69 -6.48 -12.16 5.70
N TRP A 70 -5.94 -12.58 4.56
CA TRP A 70 -6.69 -12.67 3.28
C TRP A 70 -7.72 -13.80 3.25
N LYS A 71 -7.74 -14.71 4.24
CA LYS A 71 -8.82 -15.69 4.38
C LYS A 71 -10.05 -15.08 5.05
N LYS A 72 -9.83 -14.10 5.94
CA LYS A 72 -10.89 -13.43 6.71
C LYS A 72 -11.32 -12.09 6.11
N TYR A 73 -10.35 -11.25 5.75
CA TYR A 73 -10.54 -9.91 5.23
C TYR A 73 -10.18 -9.87 3.75
N ARG A 74 -11.15 -10.26 2.92
CA ARG A 74 -10.96 -10.45 1.48
C ARG A 74 -11.82 -9.48 0.68
N PRO A 75 -11.34 -8.23 0.50
CA PRO A 75 -12.08 -7.21 -0.23
C PRO A 75 -12.24 -7.57 -1.71
N ARG A 76 -13.29 -7.06 -2.37
CA ARG A 76 -13.48 -7.29 -3.81
C ARG A 76 -12.49 -6.49 -4.65
N LEU A 77 -12.20 -5.26 -4.23
CA LEU A 77 -11.30 -4.32 -4.89
C LEU A 77 -10.14 -3.96 -3.93
N VAL A 78 -8.91 -4.00 -4.43
CA VAL A 78 -7.71 -3.56 -3.71
C VAL A 78 -7.02 -2.47 -4.54
N ILE A 79 -6.70 -1.35 -3.90
CA ILE A 79 -5.83 -0.31 -4.45
C ILE A 79 -4.59 -0.27 -3.57
N CYS A 80 -3.41 -0.25 -4.18
CA CYS A 80 -2.13 -0.26 -3.48
C CYS A 80 -1.11 0.58 -4.25
N GLU A 81 -0.28 1.36 -3.56
CA GLU A 81 0.82 2.04 -4.23
C GLU A 81 2.02 1.13 -4.46
N ASP A 82 2.71 1.36 -5.56
CA ASP A 82 4.03 0.81 -5.87
C ASP A 82 4.87 1.88 -6.58
N LEU A 83 5.74 2.55 -5.82
CA LEU A 83 6.58 3.65 -6.32
C LEU A 83 7.65 3.18 -7.31
N GLU A 84 7.95 1.88 -7.34
CA GLU A 84 8.93 1.26 -8.24
C GLU A 84 8.24 0.56 -9.43
N PHE A 85 6.93 0.74 -9.58
CA PHE A 85 6.17 0.10 -10.65
C PHE A 85 6.62 0.56 -12.05
N ASP A 86 7.05 -0.39 -12.87
CA ASP A 86 7.26 -0.20 -14.30
C ASP A 86 6.20 -0.96 -15.09
N LEU A 87 5.36 -0.23 -15.85
CA LEU A 87 4.34 -0.82 -16.71
C LEU A 87 4.94 -1.81 -17.74
N ARG A 88 6.15 -1.55 -18.24
CA ARG A 88 6.82 -2.43 -19.23
C ARG A 88 7.26 -3.75 -18.60
N GLU A 89 7.50 -3.75 -17.30
CA GLU A 89 7.99 -4.91 -16.55
C GLU A 89 7.07 -5.26 -15.36
N TRP A 90 5.76 -5.00 -15.50
CA TRP A 90 4.78 -5.04 -14.38
C TRP A 90 4.77 -6.34 -13.59
N LYS A 91 5.15 -7.47 -14.21
CA LYS A 91 5.29 -8.77 -13.56
C LYS A 91 6.44 -8.86 -12.54
N LYS A 92 7.38 -7.91 -12.55
CA LYS A 92 8.46 -7.80 -11.57
C LYS A 92 8.01 -7.10 -10.28
N SER A 93 6.89 -6.40 -10.31
CA SER A 93 6.33 -5.75 -9.12
C SER A 93 6.00 -6.79 -8.06
N LYS A 94 6.50 -6.56 -6.85
CA LYS A 94 6.20 -7.41 -5.70
C LYS A 94 4.78 -7.22 -5.18
N VAL A 95 4.17 -6.06 -5.42
CA VAL A 95 2.75 -5.81 -5.14
C VAL A 95 1.89 -6.64 -6.09
N VAL A 96 2.20 -6.63 -7.38
CA VAL A 96 1.52 -7.47 -8.38
C VAL A 96 1.66 -8.95 -8.03
N GLU A 97 2.89 -9.43 -7.80
CA GLU A 97 3.15 -10.83 -7.43
C GLU A 97 2.34 -11.24 -6.19
N CYS A 98 2.31 -10.38 -5.16
CA CYS A 98 1.60 -10.64 -3.93
C CYS A 98 0.08 -10.78 -4.17
N LEU A 99 -0.54 -9.83 -4.89
CA LEU A 99 -1.98 -9.82 -5.09
C LEU A 99 -2.43 -10.87 -6.12
N ASP A 100 -1.64 -11.14 -7.15
CA ASP A 100 -1.89 -12.22 -8.12
C ASP A 100 -1.92 -13.58 -7.43
N SER A 101 -0.97 -13.84 -6.50
CA SER A 101 -0.96 -15.07 -5.70
C SER A 101 -2.19 -15.26 -4.81
N LEU A 102 -2.91 -14.17 -4.53
CA LEU A 102 -4.14 -14.14 -3.73
C LEU A 102 -5.40 -14.19 -4.60
N GLY A 103 -5.25 -14.34 -5.93
CA GLY A 103 -6.33 -14.41 -6.90
C GLY A 103 -6.87 -13.05 -7.33
N TYR A 104 -6.11 -11.97 -7.15
CA TYR A 104 -6.48 -10.64 -7.65
C TYR A 104 -5.78 -10.35 -8.97
N MET A 105 -6.49 -9.77 -9.92
CA MET A 105 -5.94 -9.36 -11.21
C MET A 105 -5.80 -7.84 -11.28
N LEU A 106 -4.65 -7.37 -11.75
CA LEU A 106 -4.41 -5.96 -12.07
C LEU A 106 -5.36 -5.52 -13.20
N LYS A 107 -6.24 -4.56 -12.92
CA LYS A 107 -7.25 -4.05 -13.86
C LYS A 107 -6.95 -2.66 -14.40
N ALA A 108 -6.33 -1.82 -13.58
CA ALA A 108 -5.98 -0.46 -13.97
C ALA A 108 -4.77 0.03 -13.16
N ILE A 109 -4.14 1.07 -13.67
CA ILE A 109 -3.03 1.76 -13.02
C ILE A 109 -3.22 3.27 -13.15
N THR A 110 -2.75 3.99 -12.14
CA THR A 110 -2.47 5.43 -12.20
C THR A 110 -0.93 5.59 -12.12
N PRO A 111 -0.35 6.79 -11.90
CA PRO A 111 1.09 6.94 -11.80
C PRO A 111 1.76 5.99 -10.79
N TYR A 112 1.16 5.80 -9.61
CA TYR A 112 1.71 4.92 -8.56
C TYR A 112 0.68 3.93 -8.01
N SER A 113 -0.62 4.23 -8.13
CA SER A 113 -1.67 3.37 -7.58
C SER A 113 -2.03 2.26 -8.58
N LEU A 114 -1.94 1.03 -8.12
CA LEU A 114 -2.33 -0.17 -8.84
C LEU A 114 -3.70 -0.62 -8.36
N ILE A 115 -4.61 -0.91 -9.30
CA ILE A 115 -6.01 -1.24 -9.02
C ILE A 115 -6.27 -2.70 -9.38
N PHE A 116 -6.63 -3.50 -8.39
CA PHE A 116 -6.80 -4.94 -8.51
C PHE A 116 -8.20 -5.40 -8.17
N LEU A 117 -8.75 -6.29 -8.99
CA LEU A 117 -10.07 -6.92 -8.76
C LEU A 117 -9.88 -8.40 -8.46
N LEU A 118 -10.60 -8.92 -7.45
CA LEU A 118 -10.64 -10.35 -7.17
C LEU A 118 -11.19 -11.12 -8.39
N ASN A 119 -10.49 -12.17 -8.81
CA ASN A 119 -10.97 -13.07 -9.87
C ASN A 119 -12.20 -13.84 -9.40
N GLU A 120 -13.18 -13.97 -10.29
CA GLU A 120 -14.36 -14.83 -10.10
C GLU A 120 -14.01 -16.32 -10.25
#